data_AF-A0A2M8T6I3-F1
#
_entry.id   AF-A0A2M8T6I3-F1
#
_cell.length_a   1.000
_cell.length_b   1.000
_cell.length_c   1.000
_cell.angle_alpha   90.00
_cell.angle_beta   90.00
_cell.angle_gamma   90.00
#
_symmetry.space_group_name_H-M   'P 1'
#
loop_
_entity.id
_entity.type
_entity.pdbx_description
1 polymer ?
#
loop_
_entity_poly.entity_id
_entity_poly.type
_entity_poly.pdbx_seq_one_letter_code
_entity_poly.pdbx_strand_id
1 'polypeptide(L)'
;MRYFKVPFNINEEDKVIGGYVSLRQFGWIIFAAFFISILFLFNRNYMTIHRVLGHSPEINIHPISLTIRIIFAFGIVIFSALCAFYKVDDTYNFDKYLFKMIKFKFRNKVFKFRK
;
A
#
# COMPACT_ATOMS: atom_id res chain seq x y z
N MET A 1 28.89 -24.06 -21.43
CA MET A 1 28.78 -22.76 -20.73
C MET A 1 29.50 -22.86 -19.40
N ARG A 2 30.45 -21.96 -19.11
CA ARG A 2 31.09 -21.86 -17.78
C ARG A 2 30.28 -20.89 -16.92
N TYR A 3 29.88 -21.31 -15.73
CA TYR A 3 29.19 -20.46 -14.77
C TYR A 3 30.23 -19.78 -13.87
N PHE A 4 30.18 -18.45 -13.81
CA PHE A 4 31.01 -17.65 -12.92
C PHE A 4 30.16 -17.19 -11.72
N LYS A 5 30.72 -17.28 -10.52
CA LYS A 5 30.03 -16.80 -9.30
C LYS A 5 30.17 -15.28 -9.25
N VAL A 6 29.06 -14.57 -9.50
CA VAL A 6 29.01 -13.12 -9.41
C VAL A 6 29.07 -12.72 -7.92
N PRO A 7 29.94 -11.77 -7.51
CA PRO A 7 30.18 -11.47 -6.10
C PRO A 7 29.07 -10.65 -5.42
N PHE A 8 27.96 -10.36 -6.12
CA PHE A 8 26.81 -9.63 -5.59
C PHE A 8 25.51 -10.39 -5.85
N ASN A 9 24.57 -10.30 -4.90
CA ASN A 9 23.29 -11.01 -4.96
C ASN A 9 22.30 -10.27 -5.87
N ILE A 10 22.21 -10.71 -7.12
CA ILE A 10 21.31 -10.12 -8.14
C ILE A 10 19.83 -10.42 -7.85
N ASN A 11 19.54 -11.38 -6.97
CA ASN A 11 18.17 -11.80 -6.68
C ASN A 11 17.50 -10.95 -5.60
N GLU A 12 18.29 -10.23 -4.80
CA GLU A 12 17.77 -9.35 -3.75
C GLU A 12 17.51 -7.95 -4.31
N GLU A 13 16.49 -7.30 -3.74
CA GLU A 13 16.11 -5.95 -4.13
C GLU A 13 17.06 -4.94 -3.48
N ASP A 14 17.67 -4.08 -4.29
CA ASP A 14 18.58 -3.04 -3.80
C ASP A 14 17.86 -2.05 -2.87
N LYS A 15 18.46 -1.85 -1.70
CA LYS A 15 17.98 -0.90 -0.69
C LYS A 15 18.66 0.44 -0.90
N VAL A 16 17.98 1.33 -1.60
CA VAL A 16 18.52 2.64 -2.01
C VAL A 16 18.44 3.68 -0.88
N ILE A 17 17.41 3.59 -0.03
CA ILE A 17 17.17 4.60 1.01
C ILE A 17 17.80 4.13 2.32
N GLY A 18 18.95 4.74 2.65
CA GLY A 18 19.69 4.48 3.88
C GLY A 18 20.17 3.04 4.06
N GLY A 19 20.14 2.21 3.00
CA GLY A 19 20.45 0.78 3.07
C GLY A 19 19.36 -0.08 3.74
N TYR A 20 18.22 0.49 4.13
CA TYR A 20 17.14 -0.24 4.83
C TYR A 20 15.93 -0.51 3.94
N VAL A 21 15.59 0.42 3.05
CA VAL A 21 14.32 0.39 2.30
C VAL A 21 14.59 0.42 0.80
N SER A 22 13.92 -0.46 0.05
CA SER A 22 13.94 -0.45 -1.42
C SER A 22 13.06 0.65 -2.01
N LEU A 23 13.35 1.07 -3.25
CA LEU A 23 12.55 2.10 -3.93
C LEU A 23 11.06 1.72 -4.02
N ARG A 24 10.77 0.42 -4.20
CA ARG A 24 9.42 -0.14 -4.25
C ARG A 24 8.71 -0.05 -2.91
N GLN A 25 9.38 -0.45 -1.82
CA GLN A 25 8.84 -0.33 -0.46
C GLN A 25 8.51 1.12 -0.13
N PHE A 26 9.39 2.04 -0.49
CA PHE A 26 9.18 3.47 -0.33
C PHE A 26 7.96 3.96 -1.12
N GLY A 27 7.77 3.49 -2.36
CA GLY A 27 6.59 3.79 -3.17
C GLY A 27 5.29 3.39 -2.48
N TRP A 28 5.23 2.19 -1.89
CA TRP A 28 4.06 1.72 -1.14
C TRP A 28 3.81 2.52 0.15
N ILE A 29 4.87 2.97 0.84
CA ILE A 29 4.75 3.83 2.03
C ILE A 29 4.21 5.22 1.64
N ILE A 30 4.74 5.83 0.58
CA ILE A 30 4.23 7.11 0.05
C ILE A 30 2.78 6.96 -0.35
N PHE A 31 2.42 5.87 -1.04
CA PHE A 31 1.05 5.60 -1.44
C PHE A 31 0.10 5.59 -0.24
N ALA A 32 0.46 4.89 0.84
CA ALA A 32 -0.34 4.89 2.07
C ALA A 32 -0.46 6.29 2.69
N ALA A 33 0.64 7.02 2.82
CA ALA A 33 0.66 8.37 3.39
C ALA A 33 -0.20 9.35 2.56
N PHE A 34 -0.12 9.26 1.24
CA PHE A 34 -0.91 10.07 0.31
C PHE A 34 -2.41 9.76 0.43
N PHE A 35 -2.78 8.48 0.52
CA PHE A 35 -4.18 8.09 0.70
C PHE A 35 -4.75 8.56 2.05
N ILE A 36 -3.97 8.45 3.13
CA ILE A 36 -4.36 8.99 4.44
C ILE A 36 -4.54 10.50 4.36
N SER A 37 -3.64 11.21 3.67
CA SER A 37 -3.74 12.66 3.46
C SER A 37 -5.04 13.03 2.74
N ILE A 38 -5.41 12.32 1.67
CA ILE A 38 -6.70 12.52 0.98
C ILE A 38 -7.88 12.32 1.93
N LEU A 39 -7.81 11.25 2.73
CA LEU A 39 -8.92 10.79 3.55
C LEU A 39 -9.16 11.66 4.80
N PHE A 40 -8.16 12.39 5.29
CA PHE A 40 -8.29 13.27 6.46
C PHE A 40 -8.08 14.76 6.17
N LEU A 41 -7.11 15.13 5.33
CA LEU A 41 -6.76 16.54 5.10
C LEU A 41 -7.61 17.16 3.98
N PHE A 42 -7.75 16.46 2.85
CA PHE A 42 -8.48 16.99 1.71
C PHE A 42 -10.00 16.93 1.89
N ASN A 43 -10.51 15.91 2.57
CA ASN A 43 -11.93 15.78 2.86
C ASN A 43 -12.20 15.90 4.36
N ARG A 44 -12.73 17.05 4.81
CA ARG A 44 -13.01 17.33 6.24
C ARG A 44 -14.45 17.07 6.67
N ASN A 45 -15.25 16.31 5.89
CA ASN A 45 -16.68 16.07 6.19
C ASN A 45 -16.95 15.28 7.49
N TYR A 46 -15.92 14.90 8.25
CA TYR A 46 -16.05 14.28 9.58
C TYR A 46 -16.13 15.31 10.71
N MET A 47 -15.91 16.60 10.44
CA MET A 47 -15.86 17.66 11.43
C MET A 47 -16.52 18.93 10.89
N THR A 48 -17.42 19.53 11.67
CA THR A 48 -17.94 20.87 11.41
C THR A 48 -17.36 21.85 12.43
N ILE A 49 -16.94 23.01 11.95
CA ILE A 49 -16.40 24.08 12.80
C ILE A 49 -17.41 25.21 12.80
N HIS A 50 -18.03 25.45 13.95
CA HIS A 50 -18.90 26.60 14.15
C HIS A 50 -18.06 27.75 14.72
N ARG A 51 -18.02 28.86 13.99
CA ARG A 51 -17.31 30.08 14.40
C ARG A 51 -18.33 31.15 14.73
N VAL A 52 -18.34 31.60 15.97
CA VAL A 52 -19.15 32.73 16.45
C VAL A 52 -18.20 33.83 16.90
N LEU A 53 -18.51 35.08 16.56
CA LEU A 53 -17.67 36.23 16.88
C LEU A 53 -17.60 36.44 18.40
N GLY A 54 -16.39 36.50 18.96
CA GLY A 54 -16.16 36.71 20.39
C GLY A 54 -16.19 35.44 21.26
N HIS A 55 -16.35 34.25 20.66
CA HIS A 55 -16.29 32.96 21.36
C HIS A 55 -15.27 32.02 20.72
N SER A 56 -14.80 31.05 21.52
CA SER A 56 -13.97 29.96 21.02
C SER A 56 -14.72 29.15 19.97
N PRO A 57 -14.05 28.69 18.90
CA PRO A 57 -14.69 27.88 17.88
C PRO A 57 -15.17 26.56 18.48
N GLU A 58 -16.43 26.21 18.20
CA GLU A 58 -17.01 24.93 18.62
C GLU A 58 -16.80 23.89 17.51
N ILE A 59 -16.20 22.76 17.88
CA ILE A 59 -15.85 21.69 16.95
C ILE A 59 -16.79 20.52 17.19
N ASN A 60 -17.68 20.27 16.22
CA ASN A 60 -18.58 19.12 16.23
C ASN A 60 -17.98 18.00 15.37
N ILE A 61 -17.83 16.82 15.96
CA ILE A 61 -17.29 15.64 15.28
C ILE A 61 -18.46 14.72 14.91
N HIS A 62 -18.50 14.25 13.67
CA HIS A 62 -19.45 13.24 13.23
C HIS A 62 -18.83 11.83 13.44
N PRO A 63 -19.18 11.12 14.53
CA PRO A 63 -18.46 9.92 14.94
C PRO A 63 -18.54 8.80 13.90
N ILE A 64 -19.69 8.64 13.24
CA ILE A 64 -19.88 7.61 12.20
C ILE A 64 -18.94 7.83 11.01
N SER A 65 -18.84 9.07 10.51
CA SER A 65 -17.96 9.40 9.38
C SER A 65 -16.49 9.21 9.74
N LEU A 66 -16.11 9.59 10.97
CA LEU A 66 -14.76 9.42 11.47
C LEU A 66 -14.37 7.93 11.63
N THR A 67 -15.27 7.10 12.18
CA THR A 67 -15.00 5.67 12.37
C THR A 67 -14.80 4.95 11.04
N ILE A 68 -15.66 5.19 10.04
CA ILE A 68 -15.53 4.59 8.70
C ILE A 68 -14.16 4.95 8.09
N ARG A 69 -13.77 6.21 8.18
CA ARG A 69 -12.48 6.70 7.69
C ARG A 69 -11.30 6.01 8.34
N ILE A 70 -11.33 5.85 9.66
CA ILE A 70 -10.29 5.15 10.42
C ILE A 70 -10.18 3.69 9.95
N ILE A 71 -11.30 2.98 9.78
CA ILE A 71 -11.31 1.61 9.28
C ILE A 71 -10.67 1.52 7.89
N PHE A 72 -11.05 2.42 6.97
CA PHE A 72 -10.44 2.47 5.64
C PHE A 72 -8.95 2.79 5.68
N ALA A 73 -8.52 3.72 6.54
CA ALA A 73 -7.12 4.07 6.71
C ALA A 73 -6.30 2.87 7.21
N PHE A 74 -6.80 2.13 8.20
CA PHE A 74 -6.16 0.90 8.66
C PHE A 74 -6.07 -0.15 7.54
N GLY A 75 -7.15 -0.35 6.77
CA GLY A 75 -7.14 -1.25 5.62
C GLY A 75 -6.06 -0.90 4.60
N ILE A 76 -5.92 0.38 4.26
CA ILE A 76 -4.91 0.88 3.31
C ILE A 76 -3.49 0.69 3.85
N VAL A 77 -3.26 0.96 5.14
CA VAL A 77 -1.96 0.79 5.77
C VAL A 77 -1.56 -0.69 5.79
N ILE A 78 -2.46 -1.57 6.22
CA ILE A 78 -2.22 -3.01 6.25
C ILE A 78 -1.90 -3.53 4.85
N PHE A 79 -2.72 -3.17 3.85
CA PHE A 79 -2.50 -3.57 2.47
C PHE A 79 -1.15 -3.08 1.93
N SER A 80 -0.81 -1.81 2.17
CA SER A 80 0.45 -1.23 1.71
C SER A 80 1.66 -1.85 2.40
N ALA A 81 1.55 -2.17 3.70
CA ALA A 81 2.58 -2.87 4.46
C ALA A 81 2.81 -4.30 3.93
N LEU A 82 1.74 -5.03 3.61
CA LEU A 82 1.85 -6.33 2.95
C LEU A 82 2.56 -6.21 1.60
N CYS A 83 2.17 -5.26 0.75
CA CYS A 83 2.85 -5.03 -0.53
C CYS A 83 4.33 -4.63 -0.38
N ALA A 84 4.67 -3.83 0.63
CA ALA A 84 6.04 -3.39 0.87
C ALA A 84 6.93 -4.54 1.40
N PHE A 85 6.51 -5.18 2.48
CA PHE A 85 7.38 -6.00 3.31
C PHE A 85 7.11 -7.50 3.22
N TYR A 86 5.90 -7.92 2.84
CA TYR A 86 5.58 -9.34 2.79
C TYR A 86 6.21 -10.00 1.56
N LYS A 87 6.91 -11.12 1.81
CA LYS A 87 7.47 -12.00 0.79
C LYS A 87 6.81 -13.37 0.90
N VAL A 88 6.46 -13.92 -0.26
CA VAL A 88 5.92 -15.27 -0.43
C VAL A 88 7.07 -16.20 -0.79
N ASP A 89 7.23 -17.28 -0.03
CA ASP A 89 8.24 -18.33 -0.21
C ASP A 89 9.68 -17.82 -0.36
N ASP A 90 10.02 -16.75 0.37
CA ASP A 90 11.31 -16.04 0.42
C ASP A 90 11.85 -15.49 -0.92
N THR A 91 11.19 -15.80 -2.03
CA THR A 91 11.64 -15.50 -3.39
C THR A 91 10.81 -14.43 -4.07
N TYR A 92 9.51 -14.35 -3.77
CA TYR A 92 8.61 -13.43 -4.46
C TYR A 92 8.05 -12.36 -3.53
N ASN A 93 8.24 -11.10 -3.92
CA ASN A 93 7.53 -9.99 -3.27
C ASN A 93 6.01 -10.14 -3.48
N PHE A 94 5.23 -9.84 -2.44
CA PHE A 94 3.77 -10.01 -2.46
C PHE A 94 3.08 -9.22 -3.57
N ASP A 95 3.53 -7.99 -3.84
CA ASP A 95 2.97 -7.17 -4.92
C ASP A 95 3.12 -7.81 -6.29
N LYS A 96 4.32 -8.30 -6.64
CA LYS A 96 4.60 -9.03 -7.87
C LYS A 96 3.73 -10.29 -7.97
N TYR A 97 3.58 -11.00 -6.86
CA TYR A 97 2.71 -12.16 -6.78
C TYR A 97 1.25 -11.78 -7.06
N LEU A 98 0.74 -10.74 -6.41
CA LEU A 98 -0.62 -10.24 -6.57
C LEU A 98 -0.91 -9.82 -8.03
N PHE A 99 0.01 -9.09 -8.67
CA PHE A 99 -0.13 -8.73 -10.09
C PHE A 99 -0.16 -9.96 -11.01
N LYS A 100 0.70 -10.95 -10.76
CA LYS A 100 0.70 -12.21 -11.53
C LYS A 100 -0.61 -12.99 -11.32
N MET A 101 -1.10 -13.06 -10.08
CA MET A 101 -2.35 -13.71 -9.74
C MET A 101 -3.54 -13.05 -10.43
N ILE A 102 -3.62 -11.71 -10.39
CA ILE A 102 -4.63 -10.91 -11.08
C ILE A 102 -4.58 -11.18 -12.58
N LYS A 103 -3.39 -11.07 -13.19
CA LYS A 103 -3.19 -11.34 -14.62
C LYS A 103 -3.61 -12.76 -15.00
N PHE A 104 -3.31 -13.74 -14.15
CA PHE A 104 -3.70 -15.14 -14.35
C PHE A 104 -5.23 -15.32 -14.29
N LYS A 105 -5.90 -14.64 -13.35
CA LYS A 105 -7.36 -14.71 -13.19
C LYS A 105 -8.09 -14.11 -14.39
N PHE A 106 -7.59 -13.00 -14.95
CA PHE A 106 -8.16 -12.32 -16.11
C PHE A 106 -7.68 -12.88 -17.46
N ARG A 107 -6.82 -13.89 -17.49
CA ARG A 107 -6.34 -14.49 -18.73
C ARG A 107 -7.44 -15.34 -19.39
N ASN A 108 -7.61 -15.21 -20.71
CA ASN A 108 -8.39 -16.18 -21.49
C ASN A 108 -7.73 -17.57 -21.38
N LYS A 109 -8.41 -18.49 -20.69
CA LYS A 109 -7.90 -19.85 -20.45
C LYS A 109 -8.28 -20.75 -21.63
N VAL A 110 -7.29 -21.16 -22.40
CA VAL A 110 -7.45 -22.24 -23.37
C VAL A 110 -7.15 -23.55 -22.66
N PHE A 111 -8.18 -24.34 -22.38
CA PHE A 111 -8.04 -25.66 -21.79
C PHE A 111 -7.65 -26.65 -22.89
N LYS A 112 -6.39 -27.09 -22.90
CA LYS A 112 -5.95 -28.18 -23.77
C LYS A 112 -6.25 -29.50 -23.07
N PHE A 113 -7.33 -30.16 -23.48
CA PHE A 113 -7.56 -31.55 -23.10
C PHE A 113 -6.57 -32.42 -23.89
N ARG A 114 -5.74 -33.18 -23.18
CA ARG A 114 -4.88 -34.20 -23.78
C ARG A 114 -5.80 -35.38 -24.14
N LYS A 115 -5.87 -35.71 -25.44
CA LYS A 115 -6.46 -36.97 -25.90
C LYS A 115 -5.55 -38.14 -25.51
#